data_AF-A0A0H5QQC2-F1
#
_entry.id   AF-A0A0H5QQC2-F1
#
_cell.length_a   1.000
_cell.length_b   1.000
_cell.length_c   1.000
_cell.angle_alpha   90.00
_cell.angle_beta   90.00
_cell.angle_gamma   90.00
#
_symmetry.space_group_name_H-M   'P 1'
#
loop_
_entity.id
_entity.type
_entity.pdbx_description
1 polymer ?
#
loop_
_entity_poly.entity_id
_entity_poly.type
_entity_poly.pdbx_seq_one_letter_code
_entity_poly.pdbx_strand_id
1 'polypeptide(L)'
;EGIPTSLDINPRNPSVLVMVVSHEIIYLEIPKPGEHETNISYLLPISYSKIIPNLAGIVSDKRARILQAESADTRKSSTEANETTAVESPIADDIHPIALEVAVPKKPTVGLVKFLANGNLYICFDGDEYGSMIFISEVRPDSLVAVSYLELIGTGPVSSLTYDHNLVIVSLMDGSVEIRKADDFNSDGGVMRILGHDRGSVHHSISRDQRLLVSGGVDGNLHVYRIGLDQAIEFHRLKIPDPEIGMERVEDIVGELPDPVPDTETMMTSTEPIDITDSAAYSFEEAKLKQGKDNERMAADAKKRVVREQIAQIRAEFSDFKAKCKAEGVKIDLNIDTKLVTRLQAQTE
;
A
#
# COMPACT_ATOMS: atom_id res chain seq x y z
N GLU A 1 -25.93 4.44 -12.95
CA GLU A 1 -25.68 5.64 -12.12
C GLU A 1 -24.35 5.60 -11.33
N GLY A 2 -23.42 4.67 -11.63
CA GLY A 2 -22.08 4.69 -11.02
C GLY A 2 -21.02 5.20 -12.00
N ILE A 3 -20.06 5.97 -11.52
CA ILE A 3 -18.83 6.30 -12.26
C ILE A 3 -17.97 5.03 -12.25
N PRO A 4 -17.48 4.56 -13.41
CA PRO A 4 -16.61 3.41 -13.43
C PRO A 4 -15.32 3.70 -12.67
N THR A 5 -14.94 2.81 -11.75
CA THR A 5 -13.73 2.95 -10.94
C THR A 5 -12.50 2.37 -11.65
N SER A 6 -12.72 1.39 -12.54
CA SER A 6 -11.67 0.74 -13.30
C SER A 6 -12.19 0.25 -14.64
N LEU A 7 -11.32 0.26 -15.66
CA LEU A 7 -11.61 -0.17 -17.02
C LEU A 7 -10.37 -0.84 -17.60
N ASP A 8 -10.52 -2.01 -18.21
CA ASP A 8 -9.41 -2.67 -18.92
C ASP A 8 -9.88 -3.50 -20.12
N ILE A 9 -8.99 -3.68 -21.10
CA ILE A 9 -9.25 -4.39 -22.37
C ILE A 9 -8.55 -5.73 -22.34
N ASN A 10 -9.24 -6.80 -22.75
CA ASN A 10 -8.64 -8.12 -22.82
C ASN A 10 -7.60 -8.18 -23.96
N PRO A 11 -6.31 -8.44 -23.67
CA PRO A 11 -5.28 -8.45 -24.69
C PRO A 11 -5.40 -9.62 -25.67
N ARG A 12 -6.08 -10.71 -25.28
CA ARG A 12 -6.34 -11.87 -26.15
C ARG A 12 -7.59 -11.70 -27.01
N ASN A 13 -8.52 -10.87 -26.57
CA ASN A 13 -9.74 -10.58 -27.29
C ASN A 13 -10.07 -9.09 -27.15
N PRO A 14 -9.56 -8.21 -28.03
CA PRO A 14 -9.74 -6.76 -27.91
C PRO A 14 -11.21 -6.34 -28.07
N SER A 15 -12.09 -7.24 -28.52
CA SER A 15 -13.54 -7.07 -28.48
C SER A 15 -14.11 -7.17 -27.06
N VAL A 16 -13.30 -7.44 -26.04
CA VAL A 16 -13.76 -7.61 -24.67
C VAL A 16 -13.21 -6.50 -23.80
N LEU A 17 -14.12 -5.79 -23.17
CA LEU A 17 -13.84 -4.71 -22.24
C LEU A 17 -14.45 -5.09 -20.89
N VAL A 18 -13.69 -4.96 -19.82
CA VAL A 18 -14.19 -5.17 -18.45
C VAL A 18 -14.18 -3.85 -17.71
N MET A 19 -15.31 -3.55 -17.08
CA MET A 19 -15.54 -2.32 -16.34
C MET A 19 -16.02 -2.65 -14.94
N VAL A 20 -15.53 -1.91 -13.96
CA VAL A 20 -16.03 -1.98 -12.58
C VAL A 20 -16.93 -0.80 -12.32
N VAL A 21 -18.15 -1.07 -11.86
CA VAL A 21 -19.10 -0.04 -11.42
C VAL A 21 -19.56 -0.41 -10.02
N SER A 22 -19.08 0.33 -9.01
CA SER A 22 -19.38 0.08 -7.60
C SER A 22 -18.96 -1.31 -7.11
N HIS A 23 -19.88 -2.26 -6.99
CA HIS A 23 -19.63 -3.65 -6.56
C HIS A 23 -19.74 -4.66 -7.70
N GLU A 24 -19.89 -4.17 -8.94
CA GLU A 24 -20.27 -4.98 -10.08
C GLU A 24 -19.17 -4.97 -11.12
N ILE A 25 -18.86 -6.15 -11.66
CA ILE A 25 -17.99 -6.30 -12.82
C ILE A 25 -18.89 -6.46 -14.03
N ILE A 26 -18.78 -5.52 -14.95
CA ILE A 26 -19.53 -5.48 -16.19
C ILE A 26 -18.58 -5.94 -17.29
N TYR A 27 -18.94 -7.05 -17.92
CA TYR A 27 -18.28 -7.54 -19.12
C TYR A 27 -18.99 -6.94 -20.33
N LEU A 28 -18.26 -6.27 -21.22
CA LEU A 28 -18.78 -5.63 -22.41
C LEU A 28 -18.13 -6.28 -23.64
N GLU A 29 -18.94 -6.90 -24.50
CA GLU A 29 -18.45 -7.43 -25.77
C GLU A 29 -18.74 -6.41 -26.89
N ILE A 30 -17.67 -5.88 -27.45
CA ILE A 30 -17.66 -5.01 -28.62
C ILE A 30 -17.82 -5.91 -29.86
N PRO A 31 -18.86 -5.69 -30.67
CA PRO A 31 -19.06 -6.43 -31.90
C PRO A 31 -17.83 -6.39 -32.80
N LYS A 32 -17.58 -7.46 -33.55
CA LYS A 32 -16.43 -7.52 -34.45
C LYS A 32 -16.54 -6.41 -35.51
N PRO A 33 -15.49 -5.59 -35.70
CA PRO A 33 -15.47 -4.58 -36.75
C PRO A 33 -15.50 -5.29 -38.11
N GLY A 34 -16.65 -5.28 -38.77
CA GLY A 34 -16.89 -5.95 -40.06
C GLY A 34 -18.24 -6.65 -40.18
N GLU A 35 -18.91 -6.97 -39.07
CA GLU A 35 -20.24 -7.61 -39.07
C GLU A 35 -21.40 -6.60 -39.09
N HIS A 36 -21.12 -5.30 -38.91
CA HIS A 36 -22.11 -4.23 -38.89
C HIS A 36 -21.79 -3.14 -39.92
N GLU A 37 -22.80 -2.72 -40.68
CA GLU A 37 -22.69 -1.59 -41.60
C GLU A 37 -22.46 -0.29 -40.81
N THR A 38 -21.25 0.25 -40.90
CA THR A 38 -20.80 1.43 -40.13
C THR A 38 -21.44 2.75 -40.55
N ASN A 39 -22.34 2.75 -41.54
CA ASN A 39 -22.86 3.97 -42.16
C ASN A 39 -24.10 4.56 -41.48
N ILE A 40 -24.71 3.87 -40.50
CA ILE A 40 -25.98 4.31 -39.92
C ILE A 40 -25.94 4.12 -38.40
N SER A 41 -25.59 5.18 -37.67
CA SER A 41 -25.66 5.32 -36.19
C SER A 41 -24.75 4.41 -35.33
N TYR A 42 -23.92 5.06 -34.52
CA TYR A 42 -22.88 4.54 -33.60
C TYR A 42 -23.39 3.73 -32.38
N LEU A 43 -24.60 3.16 -32.45
CA LEU A 43 -25.09 2.27 -31.39
C LEU A 43 -24.59 0.87 -31.68
N LEU A 44 -23.34 0.59 -31.30
CA LEU A 44 -22.86 -0.80 -31.25
C LEU A 44 -23.75 -1.55 -30.27
N PRO A 45 -24.38 -2.68 -30.66
CA PRO A 45 -25.09 -3.53 -29.72
C PRO A 45 -24.06 -4.12 -28.76
N ILE A 46 -23.85 -3.45 -27.63
CA ILE A 46 -22.99 -3.96 -26.57
C ILE A 46 -23.81 -4.97 -25.78
N SER A 47 -23.45 -6.25 -25.87
CA SER A 47 -23.91 -7.22 -24.89
C SER A 47 -23.17 -6.96 -23.59
N TYR A 48 -23.91 -6.97 -22.48
CA TYR A 48 -23.29 -6.88 -21.16
C TYR A 48 -23.74 -8.02 -20.26
N SER A 49 -22.78 -8.55 -19.51
CA SER A 49 -23.02 -9.54 -18.47
C SER A 49 -22.54 -8.99 -17.15
N LYS A 50 -23.45 -9.00 -16.17
CA LYS A 50 -23.11 -8.67 -14.78
C LYS A 50 -22.56 -9.92 -14.11
N ILE A 51 -21.34 -9.83 -13.60
CA ILE A 51 -20.71 -10.94 -12.90
C ILE A 51 -20.54 -10.59 -11.43
N ILE A 52 -21.16 -11.41 -10.58
CA ILE A 52 -20.99 -11.32 -9.13
C ILE A 52 -19.97 -12.40 -8.73
N PRO A 53 -18.76 -12.01 -8.29
CA PRO A 53 -17.77 -12.97 -7.84
C PRO A 53 -18.33 -13.75 -6.64
N ASN A 54 -18.25 -15.08 -6.69
CA ASN A 54 -18.65 -15.92 -5.57
C ASN A 54 -17.52 -15.93 -4.53
N LEU A 55 -17.66 -15.10 -3.50
CA LEU A 55 -16.70 -14.98 -2.40
C LEU A 55 -17.05 -15.89 -1.20
N ALA A 56 -18.03 -16.78 -1.35
CA ALA A 56 -18.45 -17.66 -0.25
C ALA A 56 -17.30 -18.57 0.19
N GLY A 57 -16.97 -18.51 1.49
CA GLY A 57 -15.91 -19.33 2.09
C GLY A 57 -14.49 -18.77 1.93
N ILE A 58 -14.32 -17.62 1.28
CA ILE A 58 -13.02 -16.97 1.17
C ILE A 58 -12.93 -15.93 2.30
N VAL A 59 -12.19 -16.30 3.35
CA VAL A 59 -11.88 -15.41 4.48
C VAL A 59 -10.37 -15.24 4.47
N SER A 60 -9.91 -13.99 4.50
CA SER A 60 -8.47 -13.72 4.62
C SER A 60 -7.93 -14.37 5.89
N ASP A 61 -6.71 -14.89 5.88
CA ASP A 61 -6.14 -15.54 7.06
C ASP A 61 -6.02 -14.55 8.22
N LYS A 62 -5.74 -13.28 7.91
CA LYS A 62 -5.75 -12.20 8.90
C LYS A 62 -7.14 -12.01 9.49
N ARG A 63 -8.21 -12.02 8.69
CA ARG A 63 -9.58 -11.94 9.19
C ARG A 63 -9.96 -13.18 9.99
N ALA A 64 -9.55 -14.37 9.56
CA ALA A 64 -9.77 -15.60 10.31
C ALA A 64 -9.11 -15.52 11.70
N ARG A 65 -7.90 -14.96 11.79
CA ARG A 65 -7.21 -14.70 13.08
C ARG A 65 -7.92 -13.64 13.92
N ILE A 66 -8.40 -12.56 13.31
CA ILE A 66 -9.17 -11.52 14.02
C ILE A 66 -10.48 -12.10 14.57
N LEU A 67 -11.24 -12.83 13.77
CA LEU A 67 -12.48 -13.50 14.19
C LEU A 67 -12.22 -14.51 15.31
N GLN A 68 -11.11 -15.25 15.25
CA GLN A 68 -10.69 -16.14 16.33
C GLN A 68 -10.37 -15.35 17.61
N ALA A 69 -9.64 -14.24 17.52
CA ALA A 69 -9.33 -13.39 18.67
C ALA A 69 -10.59 -12.75 19.29
N GLU A 70 -11.48 -12.19 18.47
CA GLU A 70 -12.76 -11.61 18.91
C GLU A 70 -13.63 -12.67 19.62
N SER A 71 -13.66 -13.91 19.10
CA SER A 71 -14.39 -15.02 19.72
C SER A 71 -13.76 -15.49 21.03
N ALA A 72 -12.45 -15.36 21.18
CA ALA A 72 -11.74 -15.70 22.42
C ALA A 72 -12.01 -14.66 23.50
N ASP A 73 -12.06 -13.38 23.14
CA ASP A 73 -12.34 -12.29 24.07
C ASP A 73 -13.80 -12.32 24.56
N THR A 74 -14.76 -12.60 23.68
CA THR A 74 -16.17 -12.79 24.09
C THR A 74 -16.35 -13.98 25.04
N ARG A 75 -15.56 -15.04 24.88
CA ARG A 75 -15.55 -16.18 25.82
C ARG A 75 -14.97 -15.78 27.17
N LYS A 76 -13.88 -15.01 27.20
CA LYS A 76 -13.30 -14.52 28.47
C LYS A 76 -14.26 -13.60 29.21
N SER A 77 -14.86 -12.63 28.53
CA SER A 77 -15.82 -11.69 29.14
C SER A 77 -17.07 -12.39 29.69
N SER A 78 -17.57 -13.41 29.00
CA SER A 78 -18.72 -14.19 29.48
C SER A 78 -18.37 -15.13 30.64
N THR A 79 -17.11 -15.55 30.77
CA THR A 79 -16.64 -16.35 31.91
C THR A 79 -16.44 -15.48 33.16
N GLU A 80 -15.81 -14.31 33.02
CA GLU A 80 -15.62 -13.36 34.14
C GLU A 80 -16.95 -12.76 34.63
N ALA A 81 -17.91 -12.51 33.73
CA ALA A 81 -19.25 -12.05 34.11
C ALA A 81 -20.05 -13.11 34.89
N ASN A 82 -19.70 -14.39 34.79
CA ASN A 82 -20.36 -15.48 35.53
C ASN A 82 -19.71 -15.76 36.89
N GLU A 83 -18.43 -15.40 37.09
CA GLU A 83 -17.75 -15.58 38.38
C GLU A 83 -18.05 -14.46 39.39
N THR A 84 -18.53 -13.30 38.94
CA THR A 84 -18.71 -12.12 39.82
C THR A 84 -20.14 -12.00 40.42
N THR A 85 -21.06 -12.91 40.09
CA THR A 85 -22.49 -12.83 40.47
C THR A 85 -22.89 -13.96 41.41
N ALA A 86 -22.20 -14.07 42.55
CA ALA A 86 -22.62 -14.88 43.69
C ALA A 86 -22.77 -14.02 44.97
N VAL A 87 -23.30 -12.80 44.82
CA VAL A 87 -23.73 -11.97 45.95
C VAL A 87 -25.21 -11.69 45.79
N GLU A 88 -26.02 -12.37 46.60
CA GLU A 88 -27.46 -12.19 46.69
C GLU A 88 -27.77 -10.74 47.10
N SER A 89 -28.37 -9.96 46.20
CA SER A 89 -28.96 -8.67 46.54
C SER A 89 -30.28 -8.50 45.78
N PRO A 90 -31.42 -8.34 46.48
CA PRO A 90 -32.71 -8.14 45.86
C PRO A 90 -32.96 -6.65 45.69
N ILE A 91 -32.57 -6.08 44.54
CA ILE A 91 -33.06 -4.77 44.10
C ILE A 91 -33.51 -4.95 42.66
N ALA A 92 -34.83 -5.03 42.50
CA ALA A 92 -35.49 -4.96 41.21
C ALA A 92 -35.58 -3.48 40.82
N ASP A 93 -34.77 -3.06 39.85
CA ASP A 93 -34.99 -1.82 39.10
C ASP A 93 -34.41 -1.96 37.69
N ASP A 94 -35.12 -1.35 36.74
CA ASP A 94 -35.07 -1.55 35.29
C ASP A 94 -33.67 -1.47 34.65
N ILE A 95 -33.12 -2.62 34.25
CA ILE A 95 -32.00 -2.68 33.30
C ILE A 95 -32.59 -2.89 31.90
N HIS A 96 -32.69 -1.82 31.13
CA HIS A 96 -32.91 -1.93 29.70
C HIS A 96 -31.67 -2.56 29.05
N PRO A 97 -31.79 -3.69 28.33
CA PRO A 97 -30.66 -4.28 27.64
C PRO A 97 -30.13 -3.29 26.62
N ILE A 98 -28.87 -2.87 26.78
CA ILE A 98 -28.14 -2.14 25.74
C ILE A 98 -27.96 -3.14 24.60
N ALA A 99 -28.81 -3.03 23.58
CA ALA A 99 -28.66 -3.81 22.36
C ALA A 99 -27.33 -3.39 21.73
N LEU A 100 -26.35 -4.30 21.76
CA LEU A 100 -25.13 -4.16 20.97
C LEU A 100 -25.58 -4.20 19.51
N GLU A 101 -25.57 -3.07 18.81
CA GLU A 101 -25.76 -3.05 17.36
C GLU A 101 -24.59 -3.83 16.74
N VAL A 102 -24.86 -5.06 16.31
CA VAL A 102 -23.93 -5.83 15.49
C VAL A 102 -23.86 -5.10 14.15
N ALA A 103 -22.75 -4.42 13.90
CA ALA A 103 -22.52 -3.73 12.64
C ALA A 103 -22.69 -4.73 11.48
N VAL A 104 -23.61 -4.41 10.57
CA VAL A 104 -23.83 -5.25 9.39
C VAL A 104 -22.54 -5.25 8.56
N PRO A 105 -21.98 -6.41 8.21
CA PRO A 105 -20.75 -6.50 7.43
C PRO A 105 -20.91 -5.72 6.12
N LYS A 106 -20.03 -4.74 5.88
CA LYS A 106 -20.02 -4.00 4.62
C LYS A 106 -19.57 -4.96 3.52
N LYS A 107 -20.34 -5.01 2.42
CA LYS A 107 -19.97 -5.77 1.24
C LYS A 107 -18.62 -5.27 0.70
N PRO A 108 -17.73 -6.18 0.26
CA PRO A 108 -16.46 -5.77 -0.33
C PRO A 108 -16.72 -4.92 -1.59
N THR A 109 -15.93 -3.87 -1.75
CA THR A 109 -15.93 -3.03 -2.94
C THR A 109 -14.90 -3.55 -3.93
N VAL A 110 -15.26 -3.62 -5.20
CA VAL A 110 -14.30 -3.93 -6.26
C VAL A 110 -13.57 -2.63 -6.58
N GLY A 111 -12.27 -2.57 -6.26
CA GLY A 111 -11.47 -1.36 -6.46
C GLY A 111 -10.94 -1.26 -7.89
N LEU A 112 -10.31 -2.33 -8.35
CA LEU A 112 -9.53 -2.35 -9.59
C LEU A 112 -9.71 -3.69 -10.32
N VAL A 113 -9.71 -3.65 -11.65
CA VAL A 113 -9.61 -4.83 -12.51
C VAL A 113 -8.52 -4.67 -13.55
N LYS A 114 -7.80 -5.75 -13.83
CA LYS A 114 -6.76 -5.77 -14.86
C LYS A 114 -6.65 -7.13 -15.54
N PHE A 115 -6.67 -7.15 -16.87
CA PHE A 115 -6.41 -8.34 -17.64
C PHE A 115 -4.93 -8.67 -17.68
N LEU A 116 -4.67 -9.97 -17.66
CA LEU A 116 -3.38 -10.55 -17.90
C LEU A 116 -3.17 -10.86 -19.39
N ALA A 117 -1.91 -10.94 -19.81
CA ALA A 117 -1.53 -11.44 -21.13
C ALA A 117 -2.04 -12.89 -21.36
N ASN A 118 -2.24 -13.65 -20.28
CA ASN A 118 -2.83 -14.99 -20.35
C ASN A 118 -4.37 -15.00 -20.45
N GLY A 119 -5.03 -13.84 -20.45
CA GLY A 119 -6.48 -13.71 -20.53
C GLY A 119 -7.22 -13.83 -19.20
N ASN A 120 -6.54 -14.17 -18.11
CA ASN A 120 -7.15 -14.13 -16.77
C ASN A 120 -7.35 -12.68 -16.33
N LEU A 121 -8.25 -12.48 -15.38
CA LEU A 121 -8.60 -11.18 -14.82
C LEU A 121 -8.13 -11.11 -13.38
N TYR A 122 -7.32 -10.11 -13.05
CA TYR A 122 -7.12 -9.69 -11.67
C TYR A 122 -8.27 -8.81 -11.23
N ILE A 123 -8.80 -9.09 -10.05
CA ILE A 123 -9.86 -8.33 -9.40
C ILE A 123 -9.37 -7.96 -8.01
N CYS A 124 -9.15 -6.68 -7.76
CA CYS A 124 -8.80 -6.19 -6.44
C CYS A 124 -10.09 -5.88 -5.68
N PHE A 125 -10.22 -6.47 -4.50
CA PHE A 125 -11.28 -6.12 -3.56
C PHE A 125 -10.67 -5.34 -2.41
N ASP A 126 -11.37 -4.28 -2.07
CA ASP A 126 -11.08 -3.46 -0.91
C ASP A 126 -12.27 -3.59 0.05
N GLY A 127 -11.99 -3.76 1.33
CA GLY A 127 -13.02 -3.79 2.35
C GLY A 127 -12.46 -3.91 3.75
N ASP A 128 -13.13 -3.25 4.70
CA ASP A 128 -12.76 -3.24 6.12
C ASP A 128 -12.62 -4.68 6.68
N GLU A 129 -13.42 -5.62 6.17
CA GLU A 129 -13.45 -7.01 6.67
C GLU A 129 -12.46 -7.94 6.00
N TYR A 130 -12.12 -7.68 4.75
CA TYR A 130 -11.36 -8.60 3.90
C TYR A 130 -9.89 -8.20 3.80
N GLY A 131 -9.55 -6.98 4.25
CA GLY A 131 -8.29 -6.36 3.87
C GLY A 131 -8.25 -6.13 2.36
N SER A 132 -7.06 -5.82 1.88
CA SER A 132 -6.83 -5.61 0.45
C SER A 132 -6.45 -6.97 -0.14
N MET A 133 -7.32 -7.51 -0.99
CA MET A 133 -7.12 -8.81 -1.61
C MET A 133 -7.12 -8.70 -3.13
N ILE A 134 -6.31 -9.54 -3.78
CA ILE A 134 -6.32 -9.68 -5.23
C ILE A 134 -6.78 -11.08 -5.58
N PHE A 135 -7.78 -11.18 -6.45
CA PHE A 135 -8.28 -12.44 -6.96
C PHE A 135 -7.85 -12.60 -8.40
N ILE A 136 -7.36 -13.79 -8.71
CA ILE A 136 -7.06 -14.20 -10.08
C ILE A 136 -8.26 -15.00 -10.53
N SER A 137 -8.96 -14.50 -11.53
CA SER A 137 -10.16 -15.15 -12.05
C SER A 137 -9.97 -15.56 -13.50
N GLU A 138 -10.39 -16.78 -13.80
CA GLU A 138 -10.58 -17.22 -15.18
C GLU A 138 -11.90 -16.62 -15.67
N VAL A 139 -11.83 -15.92 -16.80
CA VAL A 139 -13.00 -15.36 -17.46
C VAL A 139 -13.62 -16.43 -18.34
N ARG A 140 -14.87 -16.80 -18.04
CA ARG A 140 -15.71 -17.67 -18.88
C ARG A 140 -16.87 -16.84 -19.44
N PRO A 141 -17.51 -17.27 -20.55
CA PRO A 141 -18.58 -16.51 -21.19
C PRO A 141 -19.67 -16.01 -20.23
N ASP A 142 -20.05 -16.84 -19.25
CA ASP A 142 -21.16 -16.55 -18.33
C ASP A 142 -20.74 -16.47 -16.85
N SER A 143 -19.44 -16.59 -16.53
CA SER A 143 -19.00 -16.64 -15.13
C SER A 143 -17.54 -16.21 -14.95
N LEU A 144 -17.23 -15.72 -13.75
CA LEU A 144 -15.86 -15.58 -13.26
C LEU A 144 -15.61 -16.71 -12.26
N VAL A 145 -14.59 -17.51 -12.53
CA VAL A 145 -14.16 -18.57 -11.62
C VAL A 145 -12.88 -18.08 -10.95
N ALA A 146 -12.93 -17.87 -9.63
CA ALA A 146 -11.74 -17.57 -8.86
C ALA A 146 -10.79 -18.78 -8.93
N VAL A 147 -9.61 -18.57 -9.50
CA VAL A 147 -8.55 -19.56 -9.64
C VAL A 147 -7.62 -19.51 -8.43
N SER A 148 -7.33 -18.31 -7.95
CA SER A 148 -6.42 -18.05 -6.84
C SER A 148 -6.75 -16.70 -6.21
N TYR A 149 -6.29 -16.47 -4.99
CA TYR A 149 -6.39 -15.18 -4.30
C TYR A 149 -5.07 -14.88 -3.61
N LEU A 150 -4.85 -13.59 -3.33
CA LEU A 150 -3.65 -13.05 -2.73
C LEU A 150 -4.04 -12.07 -1.64
N GLU A 151 -3.60 -12.32 -0.42
CA GLU A 151 -3.73 -11.37 0.68
C GLU A 151 -2.54 -10.40 0.67
N LEU A 152 -2.81 -9.10 0.61
CA LEU A 152 -1.79 -8.06 0.66
C LEU A 152 -1.37 -7.80 2.11
N ILE A 153 -0.09 -7.52 2.32
CA ILE A 153 0.48 -7.28 3.66
C ILE A 153 0.09 -5.88 4.15
N GLY A 154 0.08 -4.91 3.23
CA GLY A 154 -0.23 -3.54 3.52
C GLY A 154 -1.71 -3.31 3.80
N THR A 155 -2.02 -2.05 4.04
CA THR A 155 -3.31 -1.60 4.53
C THR A 155 -3.91 -0.58 3.57
N GLY A 156 -5.23 -0.59 3.46
CA GLY A 156 -5.95 0.37 2.63
C GLY A 156 -6.08 -0.07 1.16
N PRO A 157 -6.96 0.60 0.40
CA PRO A 157 -7.34 0.15 -0.92
C PRO A 157 -6.18 0.00 -1.92
N VAL A 158 -6.33 -0.89 -2.90
CA VAL A 158 -5.39 -0.99 -4.02
C VAL A 158 -5.55 0.23 -4.92
N SER A 159 -4.49 1.01 -5.07
CA SER A 159 -4.45 2.22 -5.90
C SER A 159 -3.91 1.97 -7.30
N SER A 160 -3.06 0.97 -7.47
CA SER A 160 -2.53 0.56 -8.77
C SER A 160 -2.13 -0.92 -8.76
N LEU A 161 -2.28 -1.58 -9.92
CA LEU A 161 -1.83 -2.95 -10.15
C LEU A 161 -1.11 -3.01 -11.49
N THR A 162 0.08 -3.60 -11.50
CA THR A 162 0.81 -3.91 -12.72
C THR A 162 1.25 -5.35 -12.66
N TYR A 163 1.06 -6.05 -13.78
CA TYR A 163 1.55 -7.40 -13.98
C TYR A 163 2.54 -7.38 -15.11
N ASP A 164 3.66 -8.05 -14.91
CA ASP A 164 4.64 -8.25 -15.95
C ASP A 164 5.32 -9.62 -15.81
N HIS A 165 4.90 -10.57 -16.64
CA HIS A 165 5.38 -11.96 -16.76
C HIS A 165 5.60 -12.68 -15.42
N ASN A 166 6.69 -12.37 -14.72
CA ASN A 166 7.11 -12.99 -13.47
C ASN A 166 6.82 -12.14 -12.23
N LEU A 167 6.34 -10.90 -12.38
CA LEU A 167 6.13 -9.98 -11.28
C LEU A 167 4.70 -9.46 -11.23
N VAL A 168 4.18 -9.36 -10.01
CA VAL A 168 2.96 -8.62 -9.68
C VAL A 168 3.35 -7.50 -8.76
N ILE A 169 3.07 -6.28 -9.18
CA ILE A 169 3.35 -5.07 -8.42
C ILE A 169 2.04 -4.41 -8.07
N VAL A 170 1.82 -4.22 -6.78
CA VAL A 170 0.61 -3.67 -6.20
C VAL A 170 0.98 -2.43 -5.41
N SER A 171 0.34 -1.32 -5.72
CA SER A 171 0.43 -0.12 -4.89
C SER A 171 -0.85 0.04 -4.08
N LEU A 172 -0.67 0.47 -2.83
CA LEU A 172 -1.73 0.62 -1.84
C LEU A 172 -1.90 2.08 -1.44
N MET A 173 -3.05 2.44 -0.90
CA MET A 173 -3.32 3.80 -0.40
C MET A 173 -2.58 4.14 0.92
N ASP A 174 -1.93 3.16 1.56
CA ASP A 174 -1.06 3.42 2.71
C ASP A 174 0.34 3.93 2.33
N GLY A 175 0.61 4.14 1.04
CA GLY A 175 1.93 4.56 0.56
C GLY A 175 2.88 3.41 0.23
N SER A 176 2.47 2.15 0.45
CA SER A 176 3.33 1.01 0.21
C SER A 176 3.17 0.43 -1.20
N VAL A 177 4.29 -0.12 -1.72
CA VAL A 177 4.34 -0.87 -2.96
C VAL A 177 4.79 -2.30 -2.64
N GLU A 178 3.97 -3.28 -2.98
CA GLU A 178 4.29 -4.70 -2.86
C GLU A 178 4.67 -5.28 -4.21
N ILE A 179 5.77 -6.01 -4.24
CA ILE A 179 6.29 -6.73 -5.40
C ILE A 179 6.29 -8.21 -5.03
N ARG A 180 5.69 -9.03 -5.88
CA ARG A 180 5.61 -10.49 -5.71
C ARG A 180 5.95 -11.20 -6.99
N LYS A 181 6.36 -12.46 -6.86
CA LYS A 181 6.47 -13.35 -8.02
C LYS A 181 5.08 -13.78 -8.49
N ALA A 182 4.87 -13.79 -9.81
CA ALA A 182 3.61 -14.12 -10.43
C ALA A 182 3.30 -15.63 -10.48
N ASP A 183 4.29 -16.49 -10.25
CA ASP A 183 4.11 -17.94 -10.16
C ASP A 183 3.89 -18.42 -8.73
N ASP A 184 4.15 -17.56 -7.74
CA ASP A 184 4.18 -17.92 -6.33
C ASP A 184 3.32 -16.99 -5.47
N PHE A 185 2.02 -16.97 -5.76
CA PHE A 185 1.05 -16.14 -5.02
C PHE A 185 0.85 -16.56 -3.56
N ASN A 186 1.12 -17.83 -3.25
CA ASN A 186 0.79 -18.41 -1.95
C ASN A 186 2.00 -18.55 -1.03
N SER A 187 3.22 -18.24 -1.46
CA SER A 187 4.36 -18.26 -0.54
C SER A 187 4.51 -16.95 0.22
N ASP A 188 4.66 -17.09 1.54
CA ASP A 188 5.00 -15.98 2.42
C ASP A 188 6.40 -15.40 2.14
N GLY A 189 7.25 -16.13 1.40
CA GLY A 189 8.67 -15.83 1.21
C GLY A 189 9.01 -14.93 0.02
N GLY A 190 8.06 -14.69 -0.89
CA GLY A 190 8.30 -13.98 -2.15
C GLY A 190 7.87 -12.52 -2.19
N VAL A 191 7.53 -11.92 -1.05
CA VAL A 191 6.97 -10.56 -1.00
C VAL A 191 8.02 -9.54 -0.61
N MET A 192 8.27 -8.61 -1.52
CA MET A 192 9.06 -7.42 -1.24
C MET A 192 8.14 -6.22 -1.06
N ARG A 193 8.26 -5.54 0.08
CA ARG A 193 7.47 -4.36 0.38
C ARG A 193 8.35 -3.13 0.45
N ILE A 194 8.02 -2.13 -0.35
CA ILE A 194 8.69 -0.84 -0.41
C ILE A 194 7.81 0.18 0.32
N LEU A 195 8.40 0.84 1.32
CA LEU A 195 7.76 1.91 2.10
C LEU A 195 8.41 3.25 1.71
N GLY A 196 8.21 3.66 0.45
CA GLY A 196 8.84 4.85 -0.12
C GLY A 196 8.03 6.13 0.09
N HIS A 197 6.71 6.03 0.06
CA HIS A 197 5.81 7.18 0.18
C HIS A 197 5.28 7.32 1.59
N ASP A 198 5.14 8.56 2.05
CA ASP A 198 4.78 8.82 3.44
C ASP A 198 3.36 8.34 3.75
N ARG A 199 2.38 8.61 2.86
CA ARG A 199 0.99 8.08 2.81
C ARG A 199 0.33 8.38 1.46
N GLY A 200 -0.83 7.77 1.22
CA GLY A 200 -1.75 8.16 0.15
C GLY A 200 -1.72 7.22 -1.04
N SER A 201 -2.50 7.57 -2.08
CA SER A 201 -2.53 6.80 -3.33
C SER A 201 -1.14 6.78 -3.95
N VAL A 202 -0.68 5.60 -4.35
CA VAL A 202 0.59 5.41 -5.05
C VAL A 202 0.30 4.76 -6.40
N HIS A 203 0.91 5.29 -7.43
CA HIS A 203 0.88 4.71 -8.76
C HIS A 203 2.28 4.28 -9.13
N HIS A 204 2.39 3.20 -9.88
CA HIS A 204 3.68 2.69 -10.30
C HIS A 204 3.67 2.30 -11.77
N SER A 205 4.87 2.24 -12.32
CA SER A 205 5.12 1.72 -13.65
C SER A 205 6.45 0.99 -13.67
N ILE A 206 6.51 -0.11 -14.42
CA ILE A 206 7.72 -0.91 -14.58
C ILE A 206 8.31 -0.66 -15.96
N SER A 207 9.64 -0.57 -16.04
CA SER A 207 10.33 -0.52 -17.32
C SER A 207 10.16 -1.83 -18.08
N ARG A 208 10.25 -1.76 -19.42
CA ARG A 208 10.07 -2.93 -20.29
C ARG A 208 11.09 -4.05 -20.05
N ASP A 209 12.28 -3.70 -19.58
CA ASP A 209 13.33 -4.65 -19.22
C ASP A 209 13.18 -5.22 -17.79
N GLN A 210 12.13 -4.81 -17.08
CA GLN A 210 11.79 -5.25 -15.72
C GLN A 210 12.85 -4.92 -14.66
N ARG A 211 13.77 -4.01 -14.96
CA ARG A 211 14.88 -3.64 -14.07
C ARG A 211 14.59 -2.40 -13.27
N LEU A 212 13.70 -1.53 -13.74
CA LEU A 212 13.36 -0.27 -13.09
C LEU A 212 11.88 -0.25 -12.74
N LEU A 213 11.60 0.17 -11.53
CA LEU A 213 10.27 0.47 -11.04
C LEU A 213 10.22 1.96 -10.71
N VAL A 214 9.25 2.67 -11.26
CA VAL A 214 8.95 4.04 -10.86
C VAL A 214 7.68 4.00 -10.01
N SER A 215 7.71 4.60 -8.82
CA SER A 215 6.52 4.85 -8.01
C SER A 215 6.34 6.35 -7.77
N GLY A 216 5.11 6.82 -7.89
CA GLY A 216 4.72 8.20 -7.64
C GLY A 216 3.56 8.24 -6.67
N GLY A 217 3.66 9.08 -5.65
CA GLY A 217 2.66 9.19 -4.59
C GLY A 217 1.98 10.55 -4.58
N VAL A 218 0.86 10.63 -3.85
CA VAL A 218 0.18 11.90 -3.53
C VAL A 218 1.06 12.82 -2.69
N ASP A 219 2.11 12.29 -2.06
CA ASP A 219 3.14 13.04 -1.34
C ASP A 219 4.07 13.88 -2.24
N GLY A 220 3.86 13.87 -3.56
CA GLY A 220 4.65 14.62 -4.53
C GLY A 220 6.04 14.03 -4.77
N ASN A 221 6.34 12.86 -4.20
CA ASN A 221 7.60 12.18 -4.43
C ASN A 221 7.46 11.21 -5.61
N LEU A 222 8.50 11.14 -6.42
CA LEU A 222 8.75 10.09 -7.40
C LEU A 222 9.99 9.32 -6.98
N HIS A 223 9.86 8.01 -6.84
CA HIS A 223 10.97 7.12 -6.54
C HIS A 223 11.23 6.21 -7.74
N VAL A 224 12.50 6.04 -8.07
CA VAL A 224 12.98 5.09 -9.07
C VAL A 224 13.78 4.04 -8.33
N TYR A 225 13.37 2.79 -8.45
CA TYR A 225 14.04 1.64 -7.88
C TYR A 225 14.65 0.80 -8.98
N ARG A 226 15.85 0.29 -8.71
CA ARG A 226 16.34 -0.89 -9.40
C ARG A 226 15.76 -2.11 -8.72
N ILE A 227 14.93 -2.85 -9.43
CA ILE A 227 14.24 -4.04 -8.91
C ILE A 227 14.91 -5.32 -9.42
N GLY A 228 15.11 -6.26 -8.52
CA GLY A 228 15.44 -7.66 -8.78
C GLY A 228 14.46 -8.57 -8.04
N LEU A 229 14.54 -9.88 -8.27
CA LEU A 229 13.63 -10.85 -7.65
C LEU A 229 13.67 -10.81 -6.11
N ASP A 230 14.83 -10.51 -5.53
CA ASP A 230 15.06 -10.60 -4.09
C ASP A 230 15.38 -9.25 -3.43
N GLN A 231 15.60 -8.19 -4.21
CA GLN A 231 15.92 -6.86 -3.68
C GLN A 231 15.40 -5.72 -4.57
N ALA A 232 14.88 -4.66 -3.94
CA ALA A 232 14.70 -3.35 -4.55
C ALA A 232 15.68 -2.37 -3.91
N ILE A 233 16.45 -1.68 -4.74
CA ILE A 233 17.38 -0.65 -4.30
C ILE A 233 16.85 0.67 -4.86
N GLU A 234 16.57 1.62 -3.98
CA GLU A 234 16.25 2.98 -4.40
C GLU A 234 17.44 3.56 -5.17
N PHE A 235 17.21 3.85 -6.45
CA PHE A 235 18.21 4.36 -7.36
C PHE A 235 18.15 5.89 -7.42
N HIS A 236 16.94 6.46 -7.41
CA HIS A 236 16.75 7.90 -7.47
C HIS A 236 15.48 8.33 -6.76
N ARG A 237 15.53 9.47 -6.06
CA ARG A 237 14.37 10.14 -5.48
C ARG A 237 14.25 11.53 -6.07
N LEU A 238 13.17 11.77 -6.78
CA LEU A 238 12.79 13.08 -7.27
C LEU A 238 11.66 13.62 -6.38
N LYS A 239 11.97 14.65 -5.59
CA LYS A 239 10.96 15.39 -4.85
C LYS A 239 10.45 16.50 -5.75
N ILE A 240 9.18 16.43 -6.15
CA ILE A 240 8.54 17.56 -6.80
C ILE A 240 8.22 18.56 -5.68
N PRO A 241 8.82 19.77 -5.66
CA PRO A 241 8.47 20.77 -4.68
C PRO A 241 6.98 21.10 -4.81
N ASP A 242 6.31 21.38 -3.68
CA ASP A 242 4.86 21.54 -3.59
C ASP A 242 4.27 22.29 -4.80
N PRO A 243 3.20 21.78 -5.43
CA PRO A 243 2.59 22.38 -6.62
C PRO A 243 1.98 23.77 -6.38
N GLU A 244 1.96 24.27 -5.14
CA GLU A 244 1.62 25.67 -4.84
C GLU A 244 2.73 26.66 -5.25
N ILE A 245 3.94 26.18 -5.54
CA ILE A 245 4.96 26.98 -6.22
C ILE A 245 4.65 26.87 -7.72
N GLY A 246 3.95 27.87 -8.24
CA GLY A 246 3.40 27.90 -9.60
C GLY A 246 4.35 27.40 -10.69
N MET A 247 3.75 26.85 -11.76
CA MET A 247 4.39 26.22 -12.94
C MET A 247 5.42 27.09 -13.71
N GLU A 248 5.93 28.18 -13.15
CA GLU A 248 6.90 29.10 -13.74
C GLU A 248 8.36 28.59 -13.70
N ARG A 249 8.66 27.43 -13.06
CA ARG A 249 10.04 26.97 -12.82
C ARG A 249 10.33 25.50 -13.13
N VAL A 250 9.66 24.91 -14.12
CA VAL A 250 9.95 23.52 -14.51
C VAL A 250 11.27 23.38 -15.29
N GLU A 251 11.90 24.48 -15.71
CA GLU A 251 13.14 24.44 -16.52
C GLU A 251 14.42 24.14 -15.71
N ASP A 252 14.41 24.28 -14.37
CA ASP A 252 15.63 24.16 -13.55
C ASP A 252 15.82 22.77 -12.86
N ILE A 253 14.90 21.82 -13.04
CA ILE A 253 14.89 20.56 -12.27
C ILE A 253 15.63 19.40 -12.97
N VAL A 254 15.93 19.52 -14.26
CA VAL A 254 16.74 18.53 -14.99
C VAL A 254 18.21 18.91 -14.88
N GLY A 255 18.84 18.56 -13.75
CA GLY A 255 20.31 18.50 -13.70
C GLY A 255 20.82 17.54 -14.78
N GLU A 256 22.01 17.82 -15.33
CA GLU A 256 22.65 16.94 -16.31
C GLU A 256 22.63 15.49 -15.82
N LEU A 257 21.99 14.61 -16.59
CA LEU A 257 22.01 13.17 -16.35
C LEU A 257 23.49 12.77 -16.25
N PRO A 258 23.90 12.06 -15.17
CA PRO A 258 25.27 11.59 -15.08
C PRO A 258 25.58 10.75 -16.32
N ASP A 259 26.72 11.00 -16.95
CA ASP A 259 27.16 10.27 -18.13
C ASP A 259 27.02 8.76 -17.86
N PRO A 260 26.47 7.99 -18.83
CA PRO A 260 26.33 6.56 -18.68
C PRO A 260 27.71 6.00 -18.33
N VAL A 261 27.83 5.46 -17.12
CA VAL A 261 29.05 4.78 -16.70
C VAL A 261 29.31 3.71 -17.76
N PRO A 262 30.42 3.78 -18.51
CA PRO A 262 30.68 2.82 -19.57
C PRO A 262 30.61 1.44 -18.93
N ASP A 263 29.84 0.54 -19.56
CA ASP A 263 29.76 -0.85 -19.16
C ASP A 263 31.19 -1.38 -19.04
N THR A 264 31.70 -1.44 -17.81
CA THR A 264 32.91 -2.19 -17.51
C THR A 264 32.54 -3.64 -17.74
N GLU A 265 32.73 -4.09 -18.98
CA GLU A 265 32.97 -5.48 -19.34
C GLU A 265 34.09 -5.94 -18.41
N THR A 266 33.65 -6.46 -17.27
CA THR A 266 34.53 -6.99 -16.26
C THR A 266 35.06 -8.26 -16.86
N MET A 267 36.27 -8.18 -17.41
CA MET A 267 37.08 -9.34 -17.72
C MET A 267 37.22 -10.12 -16.42
N MET A 268 36.35 -11.10 -16.21
CA MET A 268 36.52 -12.14 -15.21
C MET A 268 37.66 -13.03 -15.72
N THR A 269 38.89 -12.59 -15.47
CA THR A 269 40.01 -13.51 -15.41
C THR A 269 39.74 -14.45 -14.25
N SER A 270 39.46 -15.71 -14.55
CA SER A 270 39.35 -16.80 -13.59
C SER A 270 40.68 -16.99 -12.88
N THR A 271 40.88 -16.28 -11.77
CA THR A 271 41.87 -16.69 -10.77
C THR A 271 41.28 -17.83 -9.97
N GLU A 272 41.98 -18.96 -9.97
CA GLU A 272 41.69 -20.13 -9.15
C GLU A 272 41.49 -19.73 -7.68
N PRO A 273 40.60 -20.40 -6.93
CA PRO A 273 40.33 -20.07 -5.54
C PRO A 273 41.59 -20.30 -4.70
N ILE A 274 42.27 -19.21 -4.36
CA ILE A 274 43.31 -19.20 -3.34
C ILE A 274 42.59 -19.35 -2.00
N ASP A 275 42.83 -20.47 -1.33
CA ASP A 275 42.32 -20.76 0.00
C ASP A 275 42.86 -19.71 0.99
N ILE A 276 41.99 -18.82 1.46
CA ILE A 276 42.34 -17.71 2.36
C ILE A 276 42.59 -18.29 3.74
N THR A 277 43.85 -18.62 4.02
CA THR A 277 44.34 -19.06 5.34
C THR A 277 44.83 -17.90 6.21
N ASP A 278 44.59 -16.66 5.78
CA ASP A 278 45.10 -15.46 6.44
C ASP A 278 44.15 -14.97 7.53
N SER A 279 44.60 -15.03 8.78
CA SER A 279 43.81 -14.67 9.98
C SER A 279 43.45 -13.17 10.06
N ALA A 280 44.05 -12.34 9.19
CA ALA A 280 43.72 -10.92 9.04
C ALA A 280 42.43 -10.66 8.23
N ALA A 281 41.87 -11.67 7.53
CA ALA A 281 40.63 -11.53 6.76
C ALA A 281 39.39 -11.20 7.62
N TYR A 282 39.44 -11.46 8.93
CA TYR A 282 38.42 -11.04 9.90
C TYR A 282 38.32 -9.51 10.08
N SER A 283 39.31 -8.73 9.63
CA SER A 283 39.28 -7.27 9.73
C SER A 283 38.28 -6.60 8.78
N PHE A 284 37.88 -7.26 7.68
CA PHE A 284 37.01 -6.64 6.68
C PHE A 284 35.53 -6.67 7.10
N GLU A 285 35.09 -7.77 7.71
CA GLU A 285 33.74 -7.87 8.27
C GLU A 285 33.57 -6.94 9.48
N GLU A 286 34.59 -6.80 10.33
CA GLU A 286 34.58 -5.84 11.43
C GLU A 286 34.54 -4.39 10.93
N ALA A 287 35.28 -4.06 9.87
CA ALA A 287 35.24 -2.73 9.26
C ALA A 287 33.84 -2.41 8.69
N LYS A 288 33.20 -3.37 8.02
CA LYS A 288 31.84 -3.23 7.48
C LYS A 288 30.79 -3.09 8.59
N LEU A 289 30.92 -3.87 9.67
CA LEU A 289 30.04 -3.78 10.83
C LEU A 289 30.19 -2.42 11.54
N LYS A 290 31.44 -1.93 11.67
CA LYS A 290 31.72 -0.63 12.28
C LYS A 290 31.15 0.51 11.45
N GLN A 291 31.34 0.48 10.13
CA GLN A 291 30.77 1.47 9.22
C GLN A 291 29.23 1.48 9.26
N GLY A 292 28.60 0.30 9.36
CA GLY A 292 27.15 0.18 9.53
C GLY A 292 26.65 0.87 10.81
N LYS A 293 27.30 0.59 11.95
CA LYS A 293 26.95 1.22 13.24
C LYS A 293 27.15 2.74 13.25
N ASP A 294 28.22 3.21 12.61
CA ASP A 294 28.48 4.65 12.50
C ASP A 294 27.42 5.36 11.64
N ASN A 295 26.99 4.73 10.53
CA ASN A 295 25.90 5.24 9.69
C ASN A 295 24.56 5.28 10.43
N GLU A 296 24.23 4.22 11.18
CA GLU A 296 23.01 4.19 12.00
C GLU A 296 23.01 5.29 13.07
N ARG A 297 24.15 5.52 13.72
CA ARG A 297 24.29 6.57 14.73
C ARG A 297 24.12 7.96 14.13
N MET A 298 24.75 8.22 12.99
CA MET A 298 24.58 9.50 12.29
C MET A 298 23.13 9.73 11.84
N ALA A 299 22.43 8.69 11.35
CA ALA A 299 21.03 8.77 10.96
C ALA A 299 20.11 9.06 12.16
N ALA A 300 20.37 8.45 13.32
CA ALA A 300 19.64 8.72 14.55
C ALA A 300 19.87 10.15 15.04
N ASP A 301 21.10 10.65 15.01
CA ASP A 301 21.44 12.02 15.42
C ASP A 301 20.84 13.06 14.47
N ALA A 302 20.80 12.78 13.16
CA ALA A 302 20.12 13.63 12.18
C ALA A 302 18.62 13.75 12.47
N LYS A 303 17.94 12.62 12.78
CA LYS A 303 16.52 12.62 13.18
C LYS A 303 16.30 13.41 14.48
N LYS A 304 17.16 13.24 15.49
CA LYS A 304 17.10 14.00 16.74
C LYS A 304 17.26 15.50 16.52
N ARG A 305 18.11 15.93 15.59
CA ARG A 305 18.30 17.35 15.25
C ARG A 305 17.03 17.97 14.66
N VAL A 306 16.38 17.30 13.71
CA VAL A 306 15.12 17.78 13.09
C VAL A 306 14.02 17.95 14.13
N VAL A 307 13.86 16.97 15.04
CA VAL A 307 12.85 17.06 16.12
C VAL A 307 13.16 18.23 17.07
N ARG A 308 14.44 18.48 17.39
CA ARG A 308 14.83 19.63 18.23
C ARG A 308 14.53 20.97 17.55
N GLU A 309 14.77 21.08 16.26
CA GLU A 309 14.45 22.28 15.47
C GLU A 309 12.93 22.54 15.43
N GLN A 310 12.11 21.50 15.21
CA GLN A 310 10.64 21.62 15.26
C GLN A 310 10.14 22.04 16.65
N ILE A 311 10.68 21.48 17.74
CA ILE A 311 10.33 21.88 19.11
C ILE A 311 10.73 23.35 19.35
N ALA A 312 11.88 23.79 18.85
CA ALA A 312 12.32 25.18 18.99
C ALA A 312 11.38 26.14 18.22
N GLN A 313 10.98 25.76 17.00
CA GLN A 313 10.02 26.52 16.20
C GLN A 313 8.66 26.64 16.87
N ILE A 314 8.07 25.52 17.32
CA ILE A 314 6.78 25.52 18.04
C ILE A 314 6.84 26.40 19.29
N ARG A 315 7.96 26.38 20.03
CA ARG A 315 8.15 27.25 21.20
C ARG A 315 8.20 28.73 20.84
N ALA A 316 8.84 29.08 19.73
CA ALA A 316 8.89 30.46 19.23
C ALA A 316 7.49 30.94 18.81
N GLU A 317 6.78 30.14 18.00
CA GLU A 317 5.41 30.44 17.56
C GLU A 317 4.45 30.59 18.75
N PHE A 318 4.58 29.74 19.76
CA PHE A 318 3.75 29.82 20.97
C PHE A 318 4.07 31.06 21.81
N SER A 319 5.34 31.47 21.86
CA SER A 319 5.76 32.70 22.53
C SER A 319 5.17 33.93 21.82
N ASP A 320 5.24 33.97 20.49
CA ASP A 320 4.69 35.04 19.67
C ASP A 320 3.16 35.12 19.78
N PHE A 321 2.50 33.95 19.74
CA PHE A 321 1.05 33.87 19.97
C PHE A 321 0.66 34.41 21.34
N LYS A 322 1.40 34.05 22.41
CA LYS A 322 1.16 34.56 23.76
C LYS A 322 1.35 36.07 23.86
N ALA A 323 2.35 36.63 23.16
CA ALA A 323 2.55 38.07 23.08
C ALA A 323 1.38 38.77 22.36
N LYS A 324 0.88 38.18 21.26
CA LYS A 324 -0.28 38.69 20.52
C LYS A 324 -1.56 38.69 21.36
N CYS A 325 -1.87 37.59 22.04
CA CYS A 325 -3.05 37.51 22.92
C CYS A 325 -3.00 38.51 24.07
N LYS A 326 -1.80 38.76 24.62
CA LYS A 326 -1.59 39.80 25.64
C LYS A 326 -1.86 41.21 25.10
N ALA A 327 -1.47 41.50 23.87
CA ALA A 327 -1.74 42.79 23.23
C ALA A 327 -3.24 42.99 22.95
N GLU A 328 -3.96 41.92 22.63
CA GLU A 328 -5.41 41.94 22.36
C GLU A 328 -6.28 41.87 23.63
N GLY A 329 -5.68 41.73 24.82
CA GLY A 329 -6.42 41.63 26.09
C GLY A 329 -7.16 40.30 26.28
N VAL A 330 -6.89 39.29 25.45
CA VAL A 330 -7.51 37.97 25.56
C VAL A 330 -6.83 37.17 26.65
N LYS A 331 -7.58 36.81 27.70
CA LYS A 331 -7.10 35.97 28.78
C LYS A 331 -7.28 34.50 28.39
N ILE A 332 -6.20 33.85 27.98
CA ILE A 332 -6.21 32.42 27.64
C ILE A 332 -5.68 31.62 28.82
N ASP A 333 -6.56 30.84 29.46
CA ASP A 333 -6.16 29.81 30.43
C ASP A 333 -5.83 28.52 29.67
N LEU A 334 -4.58 28.41 29.22
CA LEU A 334 -4.04 27.17 28.67
C LEU A 334 -3.54 26.30 29.82
N ASN A 335 -4.34 25.30 30.20
CA ASN A 335 -3.92 24.27 31.13
C ASN A 335 -3.08 23.23 30.37
N ILE A 336 -1.75 23.38 30.42
CA ILE A 336 -0.84 22.41 29.81
C ILE A 336 -0.82 21.17 30.69
N ASP A 337 -1.24 20.02 30.14
CA ASP A 337 -1.13 18.74 30.84
C ASP A 337 0.35 18.38 31.05
N THR A 338 0.85 18.69 32.25
CA THR A 338 2.21 18.38 32.69
C THR A 338 2.59 16.90 32.50
N LYS A 339 1.63 15.96 32.54
CA LYS A 339 1.92 14.53 32.32
C LYS A 339 2.31 14.23 30.88
N LEU A 340 1.73 14.94 29.92
CA LEU A 340 2.06 14.81 28.50
C LEU A 340 3.48 15.31 28.22
N VAL A 341 3.88 16.42 28.84
CA VAL A 341 5.22 17.01 28.72
C VAL A 341 6.28 16.05 29.26
N THR A 342 6.06 15.45 30.43
CA THR A 342 7.00 14.48 31.01
C THR A 342 7.15 13.22 30.17
N ARG A 343 6.05 12.72 29.55
CA ARG A 343 6.12 11.57 28.64
C ARG A 343 6.91 11.86 27.36
N LEU A 344 6.74 13.06 26.78
CA LEU A 344 7.48 13.45 25.56
C LEU A 344 8.97 13.68 25.83
N GLN A 345 9.33 14.22 27.00
CA GLN A 345 10.73 14.35 27.42
C GLN A 345 11.38 12.97 27.63
N ALA A 346 10.69 12.03 28.27
CA ALA A 346 11.19 10.67 28.47
C ALA A 346 11.35 9.85 27.17
N GLN A 347 10.70 10.24 26.08
CA GLN A 347 10.86 9.59 24.76
C GLN A 347 12.02 10.18 23.93
N THR A 348 12.56 11.34 24.32
CA THR A 348 13.62 12.04 23.57
C THR A 348 15.01 11.91 24.20
N GLU A 349 15.09 11.62 25.50
CA GLU A 349 16.29 11.15 26.21
C GLU A 349 16.54 9.67 25.93
#